data_AF-A0A848CQU3-F1
#
_entry.id   AF-A0A848CQU3-F1
#
_cell.length_a   1.000
_cell.length_b   1.000
_cell.length_c   1.000
_cell.angle_alpha   90.00
_cell.angle_beta   90.00
_cell.angle_gamma   90.00
#
_symmetry.space_group_name_H-M   'P 1'
#
loop_
_entity.id
_entity.type
_entity.pdbx_description
1 polymer ?
#
loop_
_entity_poly.entity_id
_entity_poly.type
_entity_poly.pdbx_seq_one_letter_code
_entity_poly.pdbx_strand_id
1 'polypeptide(L)'
;MGLHYIEIKTTNYKHFIDEIAQSDMVISSALHGIILAEAYGVPTVYLKDTEINQDFKFDDYYSGTGRVQYEYARTIDEAIKIKPVNNLPKLENMCSALMETFPYDL
;
A
#
# COMPACT_ATOMS: atom_id res chain seq x y z
N MET A 1 -18.79 -11.56 1.37
CA MET A 1 -17.46 -11.06 1.01
C MET A 1 -16.80 -12.15 0.17
N GLY A 2 -16.52 -11.87 -1.10
CA GLY A 2 -15.85 -12.80 -2.01
C GLY A 2 -14.37 -12.41 -2.16
N LEU A 3 -13.50 -13.38 -2.40
CA LEU A 3 -12.12 -13.13 -2.77
C LEU A 3 -12.01 -13.02 -4.29
N HIS A 4 -11.38 -11.95 -4.77
CA HIS A 4 -11.06 -11.72 -6.17
C HIS A 4 -9.55 -11.57 -6.32
N TYR A 5 -8.96 -12.27 -7.27
CA TYR A 5 -7.52 -12.22 -7.51
C TYR A 5 -7.21 -11.20 -8.61
N ILE A 6 -6.32 -10.26 -8.31
CA ILE A 6 -5.88 -9.23 -9.24
C ILE A 6 -4.42 -9.50 -9.61
N GLU A 7 -4.14 -9.69 -10.90
CA GLU A 7 -2.77 -9.91 -11.40
C GLU A 7 -2.05 -8.57 -11.58
N ILE A 8 -0.94 -8.40 -10.87
CA ILE A 8 -0.14 -7.16 -10.91
C ILE A 8 0.79 -7.08 -12.13
N LYS A 9 1.19 -8.23 -12.69
CA LYS A 9 2.02 -8.29 -13.90
C LYS A 9 1.14 -8.17 -15.14
N THR A 10 0.70 -6.95 -15.41
CA THR A 10 -0.15 -6.64 -16.57
C THR A 10 0.32 -5.39 -17.30
N THR A 11 0.07 -5.36 -18.61
CA THR A 11 0.23 -4.14 -19.43
C THR A 11 -1.05 -3.30 -19.44
N ASN A 12 -2.18 -3.87 -19.02
CA ASN A 12 -3.45 -3.17 -18.89
C ASN A 12 -3.58 -2.55 -17.49
N TYR A 13 -2.75 -1.54 -17.23
CA TYR A 13 -2.72 -0.87 -15.93
C TYR A 13 -4.06 -0.22 -15.57
N LYS A 14 -4.85 0.22 -16.57
CA LYS A 14 -6.15 0.85 -16.32
C LYS A 14 -7.12 -0.13 -15.67
N HIS A 15 -7.25 -1.32 -16.25
CA HIS A 15 -8.10 -2.37 -15.68
C HIS A 15 -7.65 -2.77 -14.28
N PHE A 16 -6.34 -2.93 -14.08
CA PHE A 16 -5.77 -3.21 -12.76
C PHE A 16 -6.14 -2.16 -11.71
N ILE A 17 -6.03 -0.87 -12.06
CA ILE A 17 -6.43 0.23 -11.18
C ILE A 17 -7.94 0.24 -10.95
N ASP A 18 -8.75 -0.03 -11.98
CA ASP A 18 -10.21 -0.13 -11.84
C ASP A 18 -10.60 -1.24 -10.85
N GLU A 19 -9.94 -2.39 -10.89
CA GLU A 19 -10.16 -3.49 -9.95
C GLU A 19 -9.76 -3.11 -8.51
N ILE A 20 -8.64 -2.40 -8.32
CA ILE A 20 -8.26 -1.87 -7.01
C ILE A 20 -9.31 -0.89 -6.50
N ALA A 21 -9.67 0.13 -7.29
CA ALA A 21 -10.57 1.21 -6.87
C ALA A 21 -12.00 0.74 -6.57
N GLN A 22 -12.42 -0.39 -7.15
CA GLN A 22 -13.73 -1.00 -6.90
C GLN A 22 -13.73 -1.98 -5.71
N SER A 23 -12.57 -2.25 -5.11
CA SER A 23 -12.45 -3.20 -4.01
C SER A 23 -12.81 -2.57 -2.66
N ASP A 24 -13.48 -3.33 -1.79
CA ASP A 24 -13.74 -2.92 -0.40
C ASP A 24 -12.45 -2.89 0.44
N MET A 25 -11.49 -3.76 0.09
CA MET A 25 -10.18 -3.91 0.73
C MET A 25 -9.23 -4.68 -0.20
N VAL A 26 -7.95 -4.31 -0.19
CA VAL A 26 -6.88 -5.01 -0.91
C VAL A 26 -5.95 -5.73 0.08
N ILE A 27 -5.71 -7.02 -0.15
CA ILE A 27 -4.70 -7.79 0.57
C ILE A 27 -3.55 -8.02 -0.40
N SER A 28 -2.35 -7.54 -0.09
CA SER A 28 -1.23 -7.58 -1.04
C SER A 28 0.07 -8.02 -0.39
N SER A 29 0.76 -8.96 -1.03
CA SER A 29 2.16 -9.30 -0.76
C SER A 29 3.15 -8.51 -1.63
N ALA A 30 2.64 -7.70 -2.57
CA ALA A 30 3.43 -6.80 -3.41
C ALA A 30 3.30 -5.35 -2.92
N LEU A 31 4.42 -4.64 -2.76
CA LEU A 31 4.44 -3.24 -2.32
C LEU A 31 3.62 -2.33 -3.25
N HIS A 32 3.68 -2.54 -4.56
CA HIS A 32 2.89 -1.76 -5.52
C HIS A 32 1.37 -1.89 -5.28
N GLY A 33 0.89 -3.07 -4.91
CA GLY A 33 -0.52 -3.26 -4.56
C GLY A 33 -0.91 -2.46 -3.32
N ILE A 34 0.01 -2.32 -2.36
CA ILE A 34 -0.20 -1.50 -1.16
C ILE A 34 -0.24 -0.02 -1.51
N ILE A 35 0.82 0.49 -2.16
CA ILE A 35 0.94 1.91 -2.49
C ILE A 35 -0.24 2.38 -3.33
N LEU A 36 -0.66 1.58 -4.33
CA LEU A 36 -1.75 1.96 -5.23
C LEU A 36 -3.10 1.92 -4.52
N ALA A 37 -3.41 0.85 -3.78
CA ALA A 37 -4.67 0.80 -3.02
C ALA A 37 -4.78 1.97 -2.02
N GLU A 38 -3.70 2.26 -1.29
CA GLU A 38 -3.62 3.40 -0.39
C GLU A 38 -3.78 4.75 -1.12
N ALA A 39 -3.15 4.94 -2.28
CA ALA A 39 -3.29 6.17 -3.07
C ALA A 39 -4.72 6.42 -3.59
N TYR A 40 -5.48 5.36 -3.85
CA TYR A 40 -6.90 5.43 -4.24
C TYR A 40 -7.86 5.42 -3.03
N GLY A 41 -7.34 5.45 -1.80
CA GLY A 41 -8.14 5.49 -0.57
C GLY A 41 -8.77 4.14 -0.19
N VAL A 42 -8.33 3.05 -0.81
CA VAL A 42 -8.84 1.69 -0.57
C VAL A 42 -8.11 1.08 0.64
N PRO A 43 -8.84 0.52 1.63
CA PRO A 43 -8.22 -0.15 2.77
C PRO A 43 -7.29 -1.27 2.36
N THR A 44 -6.10 -1.33 2.96
CA THR A 44 -5.08 -2.30 2.54
C THR A 44 -4.47 -3.05 3.72
N VAL A 45 -4.23 -4.35 3.53
CA VAL A 45 -3.47 -5.19 4.47
C VAL A 45 -2.23 -5.75 3.77
N TYR A 46 -1.06 -5.55 4.40
CA TYR A 46 0.17 -6.21 3.97
C TYR A 46 0.11 -7.70 4.31
N LEU A 47 0.14 -8.55 3.28
CA LEU A 47 0.32 -9.98 3.42
C LEU A 47 1.82 -10.30 3.37
N LYS A 48 2.40 -10.48 4.54
CA LYS A 48 3.82 -10.72 4.72
C LYS A 48 4.19 -12.15 4.33
N ASP A 49 5.10 -12.25 3.37
CA ASP A 49 5.78 -13.50 3.04
C ASP A 49 6.99 -13.68 3.96
N THR A 50 7.02 -14.77 4.73
CA THR A 50 8.11 -15.04 5.68
C THR A 50 9.33 -15.70 5.04
N GLU A 51 9.20 -16.23 3.83
CA GLU A 51 10.31 -16.85 3.09
C GLU A 51 11.11 -15.80 2.30
N ILE A 52 10.44 -14.72 1.89
CA ILE A 52 11.03 -13.62 1.14
C ILE A 52 11.48 -12.53 2.11
N ASN A 53 12.77 -12.47 2.42
CA ASN A 53 13.38 -11.41 3.23
C ASN A 53 13.50 -10.07 2.44
N GLN A 54 12.37 -9.50 2.06
CA GLN A 54 12.27 -8.20 1.38
C GLN A 54 11.51 -7.16 2.21
N ASP A 55 11.44 -7.35 3.53
CA ASP A 55 10.71 -6.45 4.42
C ASP A 55 11.20 -5.01 4.36
N PHE A 56 12.49 -4.79 4.05
CA PHE A 56 13.10 -3.47 3.97
C PHE A 56 12.31 -2.46 3.13
N LYS A 57 11.77 -2.85 1.97
CA LYS A 57 10.99 -1.94 1.12
C LYS A 57 9.64 -1.56 1.73
N PHE A 58 9.06 -2.46 2.52
CA PHE A 58 7.82 -2.19 3.24
C PHE A 58 8.11 -1.29 4.45
N ASP A 59 9.16 -1.61 5.21
CA ASP A 59 9.64 -0.78 6.32
C ASP A 59 9.94 0.65 5.87
N ASP A 60 10.65 0.81 4.75
CA ASP A 60 10.96 2.11 4.16
C ASP A 60 9.69 2.88 3.76
N TYR A 61 8.73 2.22 3.11
CA TYR A 61 7.47 2.85 2.73
C TYR A 61 6.62 3.28 3.93
N TYR A 62 6.42 2.39 4.90
CA TYR A 62 5.65 2.69 6.10
C TYR A 62 6.35 3.79 6.92
N SER A 63 7.66 3.69 7.14
CA SER A 63 8.44 4.73 7.83
C SER A 63 8.41 6.08 7.08
N GLY A 64 8.58 6.06 5.76
CA GLY A 64 8.54 7.24 4.90
C GLY A 64 7.19 7.95 4.91
N THR A 65 6.11 7.22 5.22
CA THR A 65 4.76 7.77 5.44
C THR A 65 4.44 7.98 6.92
N GLY A 66 5.46 8.08 7.79
CA GLY A 66 5.31 8.38 9.21
C GLY A 66 4.75 7.22 10.06
N ARG A 67 4.62 6.02 9.49
CA ARG A 67 4.09 4.81 10.14
C ARG A 67 5.25 3.92 10.60
N VAL A 68 5.80 4.24 11.76
CA VAL A 68 6.90 3.46 12.37
C VAL A 68 6.46 2.10 12.93
N GLN A 69 5.16 1.89 13.09
CA GLN A 69 4.54 0.62 13.45
C GLN A 69 3.35 0.40 12.52
N TYR A 70 3.28 -0.79 11.93
CA TYR A 70 2.21 -1.17 11.01
C TYR A 70 1.82 -2.64 11.24
N GLU A 71 0.55 -2.96 10.98
CA GLU A 71 0.03 -4.32 11.07
C GLU A 71 0.23 -5.06 9.75
N TYR A 72 0.46 -6.37 9.83
CA TYR A 72 0.54 -7.27 8.70
C TYR A 72 -0.09 -8.62 9.05
N ALA A 73 -0.54 -9.34 8.03
CA ALA A 73 -1.01 -10.71 8.14
C ALA A 73 0.00 -11.67 7.52
N ARG A 74 0.01 -12.94 7.98
CA ARG A 74 0.78 -14.02 7.35
C ARG A 74 -0.09 -14.95 6.50
N THR A 75 -1.40 -14.87 6.69
CA THR A 75 -2.38 -15.66 5.94
C THR A 75 -3.57 -14.80 5.51
N ILE A 76 -4.30 -15.24 4.49
CA ILE A 76 -5.52 -14.57 4.06
C ILE A 76 -6.57 -14.56 5.18
N ASP A 77 -6.68 -15.64 5.95
CA ASP A 77 -7.62 -15.74 7.08
C ASP A 77 -7.31 -14.75 8.20
N GLU A 78 -6.03 -14.46 8.45
CA GLU A 78 -5.61 -13.38 9.33
C GLU A 78 -5.95 -12.01 8.72
N ALA A 79 -5.63 -11.80 7.45
CA ALA A 79 -5.82 -10.54 6.75
C ALA A 79 -7.28 -10.08 6.72
N ILE A 80 -8.23 -11.00 6.52
CA ILE A 80 -9.67 -10.70 6.52
C ILE A 80 -10.17 -10.22 7.90
N LYS A 81 -9.49 -10.62 8.98
CA LYS A 81 -9.87 -10.25 10.36
C LYS A 81 -9.23 -8.93 10.79
N ILE A 82 -8.13 -8.54 10.15
CA ILE A 82 -7.53 -7.21 10.36
C ILE A 82 -8.54 -6.20 9.84
N LYS A 83 -8.90 -5.24 10.69
CA LYS A 83 -9.62 -4.05 10.25
C LYS A 83 -8.57 -3.04 9.81
N PRO A 84 -8.25 -2.96 8.51
CA PRO A 84 -7.25 -2.00 8.06
C PRO A 84 -7.70 -0.61 8.47
N VAL A 85 -6.89 0.03 9.31
CA VAL A 85 -7.00 1.46 9.51
C VAL A 85 -6.08 2.07 8.47
N ASN A 86 -6.65 2.69 7.44
CA ASN A 86 -5.90 3.54 6.51
C ASN A 86 -5.43 4.79 7.28
N ASN A 87 -4.44 4.61 8.15
CA ASN A 87 -3.74 5.68 8.85
C ASN A 87 -2.74 6.35 7.90
N LEU A 88 -3.12 6.57 6.65
CA LEU A 88 -2.32 7.38 5.76
C LEU A 88 -2.27 8.78 6.35
N PRO A 89 -1.06 9.34 6.54
CA PRO A 89 -0.97 10.74 6.91
C PRO A 89 -1.57 11.58 5.79
N LYS A 90 -1.92 12.82 6.12
CA LYS A 90 -2.18 13.85 5.12
C LYS A 90 -0.94 14.03 4.25
N LEU A 91 -0.97 13.46 3.05
CA LEU A 91 0.17 13.44 2.12
C LEU A 91 0.50 14.85 1.61
N GLU A 92 -0.43 15.79 1.70
CA GLU A 92 -0.25 17.18 1.24
C GLU A 92 0.96 17.85 1.89
N ASN A 93 1.18 17.58 3.19
CA ASN A 93 2.33 18.12 3.92
C ASN A 93 3.64 17.52 3.40
N MET A 94 3.64 16.22 3.09
CA MET A 94 4.82 15.52 2.56
C MET A 94 5.14 16.01 1.14
N CYS A 95 4.13 16.16 0.28
CA CYS A 95 4.29 16.71 -1.06
C CYS A 95 4.86 18.13 -1.01
N SER A 96 4.34 18.97 -0.11
CA SER A 96 4.83 20.36 0.05
C SER A 96 6.28 20.39 0.51
N ALA A 97 6.63 19.60 1.53
CA ALA A 97 8.01 19.49 2.01
C ALA A 97 8.98 18.99 0.92
N LEU A 98 8.58 18.00 0.11
CA LEU A 98 9.38 17.54 -1.01
C LEU A 98 9.61 18.65 -2.04
N MET A 99 8.57 19.40 -2.41
CA MET A 99 8.70 20.53 -3.33
C MET A 99 9.62 21.63 -2.79
N GLU A 100 9.59 21.91 -1.48
CA GLU A 100 10.45 22.90 -0.83
C GLU A 100 11.92 22.48 -0.74
N THR A 101 12.22 21.17 -0.75
CA THR A 101 13.59 20.67 -0.69
C THR A 101 14.34 20.75 -2.02
N PHE A 102 13.64 20.97 -3.14
CA PHE A 102 14.30 21.13 -4.42
C PHE A 102 15.17 22.39 -4.39
N PRO A 103 16.46 22.30 -4.75
CA PRO A 103 17.28 23.48 -4.88
C PRO A 103 16.66 24.38 -5.96
N TYR A 104 16.30 25.61 -5.57
CA TYR A 104 15.99 26.64 -6.55
C TYR A 104 17.28 27.00 -7.28
N ASP A 105 17.24 27.11 -8.61
CA ASP A 105 18.34 27.69 -9.36
C ASP A 105 18.64 29.08 -8.77
N LEU A 106 19.85 29.23 -8.21
CA LEU A 106 20.39 30.46 -7.65
C LEU A 106 20.84 31.42 -8.76
#